data_AF-A0A7J3E3R2-F1
#
_entry.id   AF-A0A7J3E3R2-F1
#
_cell.length_a   1.000
_cell.length_b   1.000
_cell.length_c   1.000
_cell.angle_alpha   90.00
_cell.angle_beta   90.00
_cell.angle_gamma   90.00
#
_symmetry.space_group_name_H-M   'P 1'
#
loop_
_entity.id
_entity.type
_entity.pdbx_description
1 polymer ?
#
loop_
_entity_poly.entity_id
_entity_poly.type
_entity_poly.pdbx_seq_one_letter_code
_entity_poly.pdbx_strand_id
1 'polypeptide(L)'
;MLAQASTEFLAFVSLLLVLVFLVVYKNYQSATQLEEYKTYQEAQNLVNEIAFEINLALKAGDGYSRKFYVSKELYGISNFTVEVRDYEVKLKWSKGEVTASILTRNITGVIKTGENIVKNIKGEIYVE
;
A
#
# COMPACT_ATOMS: atom_id res chain seq x y z
N MET A 1 60.02 -4.10 14.24
CA MET A 1 59.19 -3.03 14.83
C MET A 1 58.28 -2.38 13.78
N LEU A 2 58.81 -1.75 12.72
CA LEU A 2 57.97 -1.11 11.68
C LEU A 2 57.01 -2.09 10.96
N ALA A 3 57.50 -3.25 10.53
CA ALA A 3 56.66 -4.26 9.88
C ALA A 3 55.53 -4.77 10.78
N GLN A 4 55.77 -4.92 12.09
CA GLN A 4 54.77 -5.36 13.06
C GLN A 4 53.68 -4.30 13.25
N ALA A 5 54.06 -3.02 13.39
CA ALA A 5 53.12 -1.92 13.49
C ALA A 5 52.28 -1.78 12.20
N SER A 6 52.88 -2.00 11.03
CA SER A 6 52.14 -2.01 9.76
C SER A 6 51.14 -3.17 9.65
N THR A 7 51.49 -4.37 10.12
CA THR A 7 50.56 -5.50 10.14
C THR A 7 49.40 -5.30 11.11
N GLU A 8 49.66 -4.73 12.29
CA GLU A 8 48.62 -4.40 13.27
C GLU A 8 47.68 -3.33 12.72
N PHE A 9 48.23 -2.29 12.08
CA PHE A 9 47.42 -1.27 11.40
C PHE A 9 46.52 -1.86 10.31
N LEU A 10 47.06 -2.73 9.44
CA LEU A 10 46.27 -3.41 8.41
C LEU A 10 45.18 -4.32 9.01
N ALA A 11 45.48 -4.99 10.12
CA ALA A 11 44.49 -5.80 10.83
C ALA A 11 43.33 -4.92 11.37
N PHE A 12 43.63 -3.76 11.95
CA PHE A 12 42.60 -2.83 12.41
C PHE A 12 41.79 -2.22 11.27
N VAL A 13 42.44 -1.84 10.16
CA VAL A 13 41.74 -1.30 8.98
C VAL A 13 40.82 -2.35 8.36
N SER A 14 41.27 -3.59 8.23
CA SER A 14 40.42 -4.66 7.68
C SER A 14 39.23 -4.97 8.59
N LEU A 15 39.42 -5.00 9.90
CA LEU A 15 38.33 -5.13 10.87
C LEU A 15 37.32 -3.96 10.74
N LEU A 16 37.80 -2.73 10.61
CA LEU A 16 36.95 -1.56 10.44
C LEU A 16 36.13 -1.66 9.13
N LEU A 17 36.75 -2.08 8.03
CA LEU A 17 36.06 -2.26 6.75
C LEU A 17 34.97 -3.34 6.84
N VAL A 18 35.22 -4.44 7.55
CA VAL A 18 34.22 -5.48 7.80
C VAL A 18 33.05 -4.92 8.61
N LEU A 19 33.32 -4.13 9.65
CA LEU A 19 32.27 -3.50 10.45
C LEU A 19 31.43 -2.52 9.63
N VAL A 20 32.07 -1.68 8.81
CA VAL A 20 31.37 -0.76 7.89
C VAL A 20 30.50 -1.53 6.90
N PHE A 21 31.03 -2.61 6.31
CA PHE A 21 30.29 -3.45 5.39
C PHE A 21 29.04 -4.06 6.05
N LEU A 22 29.16 -4.59 7.26
CA LEU A 22 28.02 -5.14 8.00
C LEU A 22 26.95 -4.09 8.29
N VAL A 23 27.36 -2.88 8.67
CA VAL A 23 26.43 -1.77 8.92
C VAL A 23 25.72 -1.37 7.64
N VAL A 24 26.43 -1.17 6.54
CA VAL A 24 25.82 -0.79 5.24
C VAL A 24 24.86 -1.88 4.76
N TYR A 25 25.26 -3.15 4.85
CA TYR A 25 24.41 -4.28 4.47
C TYR A 25 23.11 -4.33 5.27
N LYS A 26 23.19 -4.14 6.59
CA LYS A 26 21.99 -4.10 7.45
C LYS A 26 21.09 -2.92 7.15
N ASN A 27 21.65 -1.73 6.94
CA ASN A 27 20.87 -0.55 6.58
C ASN A 27 20.16 -0.72 5.24
N TYR A 28 20.81 -1.34 4.26
CA TYR A 28 20.19 -1.62 2.97
C TYR A 28 18.96 -2.52 3.09
N GLN A 29 19.05 -3.61 3.86
CA GLN A 29 17.90 -4.49 4.09
C GLN A 29 16.75 -3.75 4.80
N SER A 30 17.05 -2.99 5.85
CA SER A 30 16.03 -2.21 6.56
C SER A 30 15.35 -1.18 5.67
N ALA A 31 16.09 -0.54 4.75
CA ALA A 31 15.53 0.42 3.81
C ALA A 31 14.50 -0.24 2.88
N THR A 32 14.81 -1.42 2.33
CA THR A 32 13.87 -2.15 1.45
C THR A 32 12.60 -2.59 2.17
N GLN A 33 12.72 -3.08 3.41
CA GLN A 33 11.56 -3.47 4.22
C GLN A 33 10.69 -2.27 4.58
N LEU A 34 11.29 -1.12 4.86
CA LEU A 34 10.56 0.10 5.17
C LEU A 34 9.78 0.61 3.95
N GLU A 35 10.35 0.50 2.76
CA GLU A 35 9.66 0.85 1.51
C GLU A 35 8.45 -0.05 1.27
N GLU A 36 8.62 -1.37 1.38
CA GLU A 36 7.52 -2.33 1.25
C GLU A 36 6.42 -2.11 2.28
N TYR A 37 6.78 -1.81 3.53
CA TYR A 37 5.84 -1.49 4.58
C TYR A 37 5.04 -0.21 4.28
N LYS A 38 5.70 0.85 3.79
CA LYS A 38 5.03 2.10 3.40
C LYS A 38 4.05 1.86 2.25
N THR A 39 4.48 1.12 1.24
CA THR A 39 3.61 0.76 0.11
C THR A 39 2.39 -0.04 0.57
N TYR A 40 2.57 -1.01 1.47
CA TYR A 40 1.48 -1.79 2.03
C TYR A 40 0.49 -0.91 2.82
N GLN A 41 1.01 -0.03 3.69
CA GLN A 41 0.19 0.89 4.48
C GLN A 41 -0.62 1.84 3.60
N GLU A 42 -0.02 2.37 2.54
CA GLU A 42 -0.71 3.26 1.61
C GLU A 42 -1.80 2.54 0.83
N ALA A 43 -1.51 1.31 0.35
CA ALA A 43 -2.51 0.48 -0.29
C ALA A 43 -3.67 0.17 0.68
N GLN A 44 -3.36 -0.16 1.94
CA GLN A 44 -4.37 -0.44 2.96
C GLN A 44 -5.25 0.78 3.25
N ASN A 45 -4.64 1.97 3.34
CA ASN A 45 -5.35 3.23 3.53
C ASN A 45 -6.33 3.49 2.38
N LEU A 46 -5.87 3.34 1.14
CA LEU A 46 -6.74 3.52 -0.02
C LEU A 46 -7.93 2.55 -0.01
N VAL A 47 -7.70 1.27 0.29
CA VAL A 47 -8.79 0.28 0.35
C VAL A 47 -9.76 0.59 1.49
N ASN A 48 -9.26 1.06 2.64
CA ASN A 48 -10.10 1.52 3.75
C ASN A 48 -10.93 2.76 3.38
N GLU A 49 -10.37 3.72 2.63
CA GLU A 49 -11.08 4.89 2.13
C GLU A 49 -12.20 4.50 1.16
N ILE A 50 -11.92 3.61 0.21
CA ILE A 50 -12.93 3.08 -0.71
C ILE A 50 -14.05 2.36 0.04
N ALA A 51 -13.69 1.48 0.98
CA ALA A 51 -14.65 0.78 1.82
C ALA A 51 -15.49 1.76 2.66
N PHE A 52 -14.86 2.82 3.17
CA PHE A 52 -15.55 3.87 3.91
C PHE A 52 -16.58 4.59 3.03
N GLU A 53 -16.25 4.99 1.82
CA GLU A 53 -17.19 5.67 0.90
C GLU A 53 -18.38 4.77 0.52
N ILE A 54 -18.14 3.49 0.25
CA ILE A 54 -19.20 2.50 -0.01
C ILE A 54 -20.12 2.36 1.22
N ASN A 55 -19.54 2.20 2.40
CA ASN A 55 -20.28 2.06 3.64
C ASN A 55 -21.05 3.34 4.00
N LEU A 56 -20.48 4.50 3.69
CA LEU A 56 -21.12 5.80 3.88
C LEU A 56 -22.32 5.95 2.95
N ALA A 57 -22.19 5.58 1.67
CA ALA A 57 -23.29 5.59 0.73
C ALA A 57 -24.44 4.66 1.18
N LEU A 58 -24.11 3.48 1.70
CA LEU A 58 -25.10 2.57 2.28
C LEU A 58 -25.82 3.19 3.48
N LYS A 59 -25.07 3.78 4.42
CA LYS A 59 -25.62 4.39 5.64
C LYS A 59 -26.45 5.66 5.38
N ALA A 60 -26.03 6.47 4.41
CA ALA A 60 -26.74 7.69 4.03
C ALA A 60 -28.12 7.38 3.40
N GLY A 61 -28.23 6.24 2.73
CA GLY A 61 -29.49 5.78 2.15
C GLY A 61 -29.74 6.34 0.75
N ASP A 62 -30.99 6.20 0.31
CA ASP A 62 -31.41 6.51 -1.06
C ASP A 62 -31.18 7.97 -1.44
N GLY A 63 -30.69 8.20 -2.66
CA GLY A 63 -30.37 9.52 -3.18
C GLY A 63 -28.98 10.05 -2.82
N TYR A 64 -28.19 9.31 -2.03
CA TYR A 64 -26.80 9.66 -1.80
C TYR A 64 -25.99 9.56 -3.10
N SER A 65 -25.18 10.58 -3.37
CA SER A 65 -24.25 10.59 -4.51
C SER A 65 -23.05 11.45 -4.14
N ARG A 66 -21.85 10.86 -4.21
CA ARG A 66 -20.62 11.59 -3.92
C ARG A 66 -19.49 11.12 -4.84
N LYS A 67 -18.64 12.08 -5.20
CA LYS A 67 -17.40 11.79 -5.92
C LYS A 67 -16.30 11.42 -4.95
N PHE A 68 -15.51 10.40 -5.29
CA PHE A 68 -14.29 10.04 -4.58
C PHE A 68 -13.17 9.79 -5.59
N TYR A 69 -11.93 9.89 -5.14
CA TYR A 69 -10.76 9.77 -6.00
C TYR A 69 -9.93 8.56 -5.59
N VAL A 70 -9.59 7.73 -6.58
CA VAL A 70 -8.65 6.63 -6.41
C VAL A 70 -7.34 7.07 -7.06
N SER A 71 -6.26 7.10 -6.27
CA SER A 71 -4.95 7.51 -6.80
C SER A 71 -4.54 6.66 -8.01
N LYS A 72 -3.85 7.26 -8.98
CA LYS A 72 -3.27 6.52 -10.12
C LYS A 72 -1.96 5.82 -9.74
N GLU A 73 -1.31 6.32 -8.69
CA GLU A 73 -0.02 5.83 -8.21
C GLU A 73 -0.02 5.75 -6.69
N LEU A 74 0.52 4.66 -6.17
CA LEU A 74 0.64 4.39 -4.73
C LEU A 74 2.09 4.04 -4.42
N TYR A 75 2.87 5.01 -3.97
CA TYR A 75 4.23 4.80 -3.43
C TYR A 75 5.07 3.74 -4.20
N GLY A 76 5.28 3.98 -5.50
CA GLY A 76 6.02 3.08 -6.39
C GLY A 76 5.19 2.01 -7.12
N ILE A 77 3.88 1.91 -6.83
CA ILE A 77 2.93 1.08 -7.58
C ILE A 77 2.16 1.94 -8.58
N SER A 78 2.36 1.71 -9.87
CA SER A 78 1.58 2.32 -10.96
C SER A 78 0.53 1.39 -11.56
N ASN A 79 0.67 0.07 -11.35
CA ASN A 79 -0.21 -0.94 -11.90
C ASN A 79 -0.84 -1.75 -10.76
N PHE A 80 -2.06 -1.38 -10.39
CA PHE A 80 -2.88 -2.12 -9.45
C PHE A 80 -4.32 -2.24 -9.93
N THR A 81 -5.05 -3.20 -9.39
CA THR A 81 -6.46 -3.43 -9.70
C THR A 81 -7.27 -3.43 -8.42
N VAL A 82 -8.41 -2.72 -8.44
CA VAL A 82 -9.37 -2.71 -7.35
C VAL A 82 -10.57 -3.57 -7.74
N GLU A 83 -10.87 -4.56 -6.92
CA GLU A 83 -12.00 -5.46 -7.08
C GLU A 83 -12.92 -5.33 -5.87
N VAL A 84 -14.23 -5.26 -6.09
CA VAL A 84 -15.22 -5.27 -5.02
C VAL A 84 -16.08 -6.50 -5.19
N ARG A 85 -16.03 -7.42 -4.23
CA ARG A 85 -16.78 -8.68 -4.23
C ARG A 85 -17.09 -9.09 -2.80
N ASP A 86 -18.22 -9.76 -2.59
CA ASP A 86 -18.48 -10.56 -1.39
C ASP A 86 -18.09 -9.91 -0.05
N TYR A 87 -18.64 -8.73 0.25
CA TYR A 87 -18.36 -7.97 1.48
C TYR A 87 -16.92 -7.49 1.65
N GLU A 88 -16.09 -7.52 0.59
CA GLU A 88 -14.73 -7.02 0.60
C GLU A 88 -14.42 -6.11 -0.60
N VAL A 89 -13.56 -5.12 -0.34
CA VAL A 89 -12.80 -4.39 -1.36
C VAL A 89 -11.39 -4.95 -1.32
N LYS A 90 -10.86 -5.34 -2.47
CA LYS A 90 -9.54 -5.93 -2.62
C LYS A 90 -8.72 -5.12 -3.60
N LEU A 91 -7.50 -4.78 -3.21
CA LEU A 91 -6.52 -4.14 -4.08
C LEU A 91 -5.35 -5.09 -4.29
N LYS A 92 -5.09 -5.42 -5.56
CA LYS A 92 -3.99 -6.30 -5.97
C LYS A 92 -2.96 -5.54 -6.78
N TRP A 93 -1.69 -5.79 -6.50
CA TRP A 93 -0.57 -5.33 -7.29
C TRP A 93 0.48 -6.44 -7.44
N SER A 94 1.56 -6.19 -8.16
CA SER A 94 2.56 -7.20 -8.51
C SER A 94 3.22 -7.90 -7.32
N LYS A 95 3.33 -7.24 -6.16
CA LYS A 95 4.02 -7.75 -4.97
C LYS A 95 3.09 -8.19 -3.83
N GLY A 96 1.78 -7.99 -3.96
CA GLY A 96 0.86 -8.30 -2.86
C GLY A 96 -0.57 -7.88 -3.09
N GLU A 97 -1.38 -8.08 -2.06
CA GLU A 97 -2.77 -7.64 -2.01
C GLU A 97 -3.15 -7.16 -0.61
N VAL A 98 -4.13 -6.26 -0.55
CA VAL A 98 -4.77 -5.81 0.71
C VAL A 98 -6.28 -5.87 0.55
N THR A 99 -6.98 -6.03 1.66
CA THR A 99 -8.44 -6.06 1.69
C THR A 99 -9.00 -5.16 2.80
N ALA A 100 -10.22 -4.68 2.60
CA ALA A 100 -11.03 -4.10 3.66
C ALA A 100 -12.48 -4.57 3.52
N SER A 101 -13.17 -4.65 4.65
CA SER A 101 -14.55 -5.13 4.70
C SER A 101 -15.56 -4.02 4.42
N ILE A 102 -16.62 -4.36 3.71
CA ILE A 102 -17.77 -3.51 3.39
C ILE A 102 -19.06 -4.17 3.90
N LEU A 103 -20.07 -3.34 4.14
CA LEU A 103 -21.32 -3.74 4.82
C LEU A 103 -22.38 -4.31 3.88
N THR A 104 -22.16 -4.28 2.56
CA THR A 104 -23.13 -4.74 1.56
C THR A 104 -22.44 -5.50 0.44
N ARG A 105 -23.16 -6.46 -0.13
CA ARG A 105 -22.79 -7.18 -1.36
C ARG A 105 -23.47 -6.61 -2.60
N ASN A 106 -24.47 -5.74 -2.42
CA ASN A 106 -25.27 -5.17 -3.50
C ASN A 106 -24.53 -3.97 -4.09
N ILE A 107 -23.43 -4.25 -4.79
CA ILE A 107 -22.59 -3.25 -5.43
C ILE A 107 -22.51 -3.57 -6.91
N THR A 108 -22.88 -2.61 -7.73
CA THR A 108 -22.89 -2.73 -9.18
C THR A 108 -21.96 -1.68 -9.77
N GLY A 109 -20.92 -2.11 -10.49
CA GLY A 109 -19.96 -1.21 -11.12
C GLY A 109 -18.51 -1.67 -11.05
N VAL A 110 -17.61 -0.83 -11.56
CA VAL A 110 -16.17 -1.08 -11.58
C VAL A 110 -15.45 0.17 -11.11
N ILE A 111 -14.64 0.04 -10.06
CA ILE A 111 -13.79 1.12 -9.57
C ILE A 111 -12.61 1.27 -10.50
N LYS A 112 -12.44 2.47 -11.05
CA LYS A 112 -11.30 2.83 -11.90
C LYS A 112 -10.34 3.71 -11.12
N THR A 113 -9.09 3.79 -11.58
CA THR A 113 -8.17 4.82 -11.09
C THR A 113 -8.64 6.19 -11.56
N GLY A 114 -8.61 7.19 -10.69
CA GLY A 114 -9.07 8.54 -10.98
C GLY A 114 -10.37 8.90 -10.23
N GLU A 115 -11.14 9.81 -10.82
CA GLU A 115 -12.44 10.21 -10.27
C GLU A 115 -13.47 9.09 -10.48
N ASN A 116 -14.15 8.71 -9.40
CA ASN A 116 -15.28 7.78 -9.41
C ASN A 116 -16.45 8.43 -8.66
N ILE A 117 -17.66 7.94 -8.91
CA ILE A 117 -18.87 8.36 -8.23
C ILE A 117 -19.50 7.16 -7.54
N VAL A 118 -19.74 7.28 -6.24
CA VAL A 118 -20.54 6.32 -5.48
C VAL A 118 -21.96 6.86 -5.31
N LYS A 119 -22.95 6.04 -5.61
CA LYS A 119 -24.38 6.37 -5.50
C LYS A 119 -25.13 5.27 -4.76
N ASN A 120 -26.16 5.65 -4.03
CA ASN A 120 -27.13 4.71 -3.47
C ASN A 120 -28.49 4.95 -4.12
N ILE A 121 -28.99 3.93 -4.82
CA ILE A 121 -30.29 3.95 -5.49
C ILE A 121 -31.09 2.78 -4.93
N LYS A 122 -32.11 3.07 -4.13
CA LYS A 122 -33.02 2.08 -3.52
C LYS A 122 -32.30 0.98 -2.71
N GLY A 123 -31.17 1.31 -2.07
CA GLY A 123 -30.40 0.37 -1.26
C GLY A 123 -29.39 -0.49 -2.04
N GLU A 124 -29.25 -0.26 -3.34
CA GLU A 124 -28.16 -0.80 -4.16
C GLU A 124 -27.10 0.29 -4.41
N ILE A 125 -25.83 -0.08 -4.24
CA ILE A 125 -24.72 0.83 -4.41
C ILE A 125 -24.19 0.74 -5.83
N TYR A 126 -24.13 1.87 -6.51
CA TYR A 126 -23.57 1.99 -7.85
C TYR A 126 -22.22 2.71 -7.80
N VAL A 127 -21.22 2.19 -8.50
CA VAL A 127 -19.88 2.79 -8.57
C VAL A 127 -19.43 2.91 -10.02
N GLU A 128 -19.18 4.15 -10.47
CA GLU A 128 -18.84 4.47 -11.86
C GLU A 128 -17.69 5.46 -12.02
#